data_AF-A0A1I3MHU0-F1
#
_entry.id   AF-A0A1I3MHU0-F1
#
_cell.length_a   1.000
_cell.length_b   1.000
_cell.length_c   1.000
_cell.angle_alpha   90.00
_cell.angle_beta   90.00
_cell.angle_gamma   90.00
#
_symmetry.space_group_name_H-M   'P 1'
#
loop_
_entity.id
_entity.type
_entity.pdbx_description
1 polymer ?
#
loop_
_entity_poly.entity_id
_entity_poly.type
_entity_poly.pdbx_seq_one_letter_code
_entity_poly.pdbx_strand_id
1 'polypeptide(L)' 'MNHQFEYEGKTFAIREKISEDRYAVSVFLNNEQVSPEYSATLEVGGDFFSQHQQHIIDQLVRIAEEDVCSGIYFRAK' A
#
# COMPACT_ATOMS: atom_id res chain seq x y z
N MET A 1 2.42 -9.08 -2.23
CA MET A 1 2.29 -8.97 -3.70
C MET A 1 2.95 -7.67 -4.16
N ASN A 2 3.17 -7.52 -5.47
CA ASN A 2 3.57 -6.24 -6.07
C ASN A 2 2.44 -5.84 -7.03
N HIS A 3 1.59 -4.91 -6.61
CA HIS A 3 0.54 -4.36 -7.48
C HIS A 3 1.14 -3.23 -8.31
N GLN A 4 0.81 -3.16 -9.59
CA GLN A 4 1.30 -2.10 -10.49
C GLN A 4 0.12 -1.51 -11.24
N PHE A 5 0.15 -0.19 -11.42
CA PHE A 5 -0.89 0.53 -12.15
C PHE A 5 -0.28 1.71 -12.91
N GLU A 6 -0.94 2.11 -13.99
CA GLU A 6 -0.55 3.25 -14.80
C GLU A 6 -1.45 4.44 -14.53
N TYR A 7 -0.84 5.60 -14.28
CA TYR A 7 -1.56 6.86 -14.08
C TYR A 7 -0.76 8.01 -14.69
N GLU A 8 -1.39 8.84 -15.51
CA GLU A 8 -0.75 9.97 -16.23
C GLU A 8 0.54 9.57 -17.01
N GLY A 9 0.56 8.38 -17.61
CA GLY A 9 1.72 7.88 -18.36
C GLY A 9 2.92 7.48 -17.49
N LYS A 10 2.72 7.35 -16.17
CA LYS A 10 3.71 6.85 -15.22
C LYS A 10 3.26 5.50 -14.67
N THR A 11 4.20 4.57 -14.53
CA THR A 11 3.95 3.27 -13.90
C THR A 11 4.31 3.32 -12.43
N PHE A 12 3.29 3.19 -11.58
CA PHE A 12 3.45 3.12 -10.13
C PHE A 12 3.45 1.66 -9.68
N ALA A 13 4.22 1.38 -8.63
CA ALA A 13 4.28 0.06 -8.01
C ALA A 13 3.93 0.18 -6.53
N ILE A 14 2.87 -0.50 -6.09
CA ILE A 14 2.53 -0.66 -4.69
C ILE A 14 3.21 -1.91 -4.17
N ARG A 15 4.05 -1.75 -3.15
CA ARG A 15 4.77 -2.84 -2.49
C ARG A 15 4.23 -3.02 -1.09
N GLU A 16 3.99 -4.26 -0.74
CA GLU A 16 3.59 -4.66 0.61
C GLU A 16 4.81 -4.96 1.48
N LYS A 17 4.70 -4.62 2.76
CA LYS A 17 5.64 -4.97 3.81
C LYS A 17 4.84 -5.56 4.97
N ILE A 18 5.03 -6.85 5.20
CA ILE A 18 4.32 -7.62 6.22
C ILE A 18 5.29 -7.92 7.36
N SER A 19 4.86 -7.68 8.59
CA SER A 19 5.53 -8.04 9.84
C SER A 19 4.52 -8.75 10.75
N GLU A 20 4.99 -9.39 11.83
CA GLU A 20 4.20 -10.30 12.68
C GLU A 20 2.83 -9.72 13.12
N ASP A 21 2.78 -8.43 13.37
CA ASP A 21 1.63 -7.68 13.88
C ASP A 21 1.24 -6.47 13.01
N ARG A 22 1.87 -6.31 11.84
CA ARG A 22 1.74 -5.09 11.03
C ARG A 22 1.73 -5.38 9.53
N TYR A 23 0.70 -4.87 8.87
CA TYR A 23 0.63 -4.81 7.41
C TYR A 23 0.86 -3.38 6.98
N ALA A 24 1.78 -3.19 6.04
CA ALA A 24 2.08 -1.89 5.47
C ALA A 24 2.14 -1.97 3.94
N VAL A 25 1.76 -0.90 3.27
CA VAL A 25 1.96 -0.72 1.83
C VAL A 25 2.61 0.62 1.55
N SER A 26 3.36 0.70 0.46
CA SER A 26 3.98 1.93 -0.01
C SER A 26 4.02 1.96 -1.53
N VAL A 27 3.76 3.12 -2.11
CA VAL A 27 3.82 3.38 -3.55
C VAL A 27 5.21 3.84 -3.96
N PHE A 28 5.69 3.28 -5.07
CA PHE A 28 6.96 3.57 -5.70
C PHE A 28 6.75 4.02 -7.15
N LEU A 29 7.60 4.94 -7.60
CA LEU A 29 7.74 5.35 -9.00
C LEU A 29 9.24 5.30 -9.33
N ASN A 30 9.63 4.61 -10.41
CA ASN A 30 11.04 4.44 -10.80
C ASN A 30 11.94 3.91 -9.66
N ASN A 31 11.42 2.99 -8.84
CA ASN A 31 12.04 2.46 -7.62
C ASN A 31 12.22 3.44 -6.45
N GLU A 32 11.76 4.69 -6.56
CA GLU A 32 11.73 5.64 -5.45
C GLU A 32 10.36 5.63 -4.75
N GLN A 33 10.35 5.67 -3.42
CA GLN A 33 9.10 5.75 -2.66
C GLN A 33 8.50 7.16 -2.81
N VAL A 34 7.27 7.21 -3.30
CA VAL A 34 6.54 8.46 -3.59
C VAL A 34 5.31 8.67 -2.70
N SER A 35 5.12 7.85 -1.66
CA SER A 35 3.99 7.98 -0.75
C SER A 35 4.41 7.69 0.69
N PRO A 36 3.63 8.15 1.69
CA PRO A 36 3.76 7.64 3.04
C PRO A 36 3.52 6.13 3.09
N GLU A 37 3.95 5.50 4.17
CA GLU A 37 3.63 4.10 4.44
C GLU A 37 2.21 4.04 5.03
N TYR A 38 1.28 3.36 4.35
CA TYR A 38 -0.05 3.10 4.88
C TYR A 38 0.00 1.79 5.64
N SER A 39 -0.34 1.79 6.93
CA SER A 39 -0.23 0.58 7.75
C SER A 39 -1.38 0.38 8.71
N ALA A 40 -1.68 -0.89 8.98
CA ALA A 40 -2.55 -1.34 10.05
C ALA A 40 -1.76 -2.21 11.02
N THR A 41 -1.85 -1.89 12.31
CA THR A 41 -1.24 -2.66 13.41
C THR A 41 -2.32 -3.45 14.13
N LEU A 42 -1.97 -4.64 14.60
CA LEU A 42 -2.90 -5.61 15.16
C LEU A 42 -2.68 -5.84 16.64
N GLU A 43 -3.59 -5.32 17.47
CA GLU A 43 -3.61 -5.59 18.91
C GLU A 43 -4.64 -6.65 19.32
N VAL A 44 -5.46 -7.18 18.39
CA VAL A 44 -6.62 -8.03 18.71
C VAL A 44 -6.54 -9.40 18.01
N GLY A 45 -6.40 -10.47 18.81
CA GLY A 45 -6.61 -11.91 18.50
C GLY A 45 -6.32 -12.41 17.08
N GLY A 46 -5.18 -13.10 16.89
CA GLY A 46 -4.69 -13.57 15.58
C GLY A 46 -5.64 -14.41 14.73
N ASP A 47 -6.65 -15.06 15.33
CA ASP A 47 -7.63 -15.89 14.62
C ASP A 47 -8.67 -15.11 13.80
N PHE A 48 -9.08 -13.93 14.27
CA PHE A 48 -10.05 -13.09 13.52
C PHE A 48 -9.40 -12.51 12.26
N PHE A 49 -8.11 -12.18 12.34
CA PHE A 49 -7.44 -11.42 11.29
C PHE A 49 -6.84 -12.29 10.19
N SER A 50 -6.46 -13.53 10.48
CA SER A 50 -6.02 -14.48 9.43
C SER A 50 -7.08 -14.66 8.34
N GLN A 51 -8.36 -14.51 8.69
CA GLN A 51 -9.48 -14.59 7.73
C GLN A 51 -9.72 -13.29 6.95
N HIS A 52 -9.25 -12.14 7.45
CA HIS A 52 -9.50 -10.81 6.88
C HIS A 52 -8.23 -10.10 6.40
N GLN A 53 -7.06 -10.72 6.53
CA GLN A 53 -5.77 -10.18 6.14
C GLN A 53 -5.77 -9.64 4.71
N GLN A 54 -6.24 -10.45 3.76
CA GLN A 54 -6.28 -10.05 2.36
C GLN A 54 -7.16 -8.82 2.14
N HIS A 55 -8.33 -8.78 2.79
CA HIS A 55 -9.23 -7.64 2.70
C HIS A 55 -8.57 -6.34 3.16
N ILE A 56 -7.76 -6.40 4.21
CA ILE A 56 -7.13 -5.23 4.80
C ILE A 56 -5.96 -4.75 3.95
N ILE A 57 -5.18 -5.69 3.38
CA ILE A 57 -4.19 -5.37 2.36
C ILE A 57 -4.88 -4.70 1.16
N ASP A 58 -5.99 -5.26 0.68
CA ASP A 58 -6.73 -4.71 -0.46
C ASP A 58 -7.26 -3.29 -0.17
N GLN A 59 -7.73 -3.02 1.06
CA GLN A 59 -8.12 -1.66 1.48
C GLN A 59 -6.92 -0.70 1.49
N LEU A 60 -5.77 -1.13 2.03
CA LEU A 60 -4.56 -0.30 2.05
C LEU A 60 -4.06 0.02 0.63
N VAL A 61 -4.07 -0.98 -0.26
CA VAL A 61 -3.74 -0.82 -1.69
C VAL A 61 -4.69 0.18 -2.35
N ARG A 62 -5.99 0.04 -2.11
CA ARG A 62 -7.00 0.94 -2.68
C ARG A 62 -6.82 2.38 -2.23
N ILE A 63 -6.59 2.63 -0.94
CA ILE A 63 -6.32 3.98 -0.42
C ILE A 63 -5.09 4.58 -1.11
N ALA A 64 -4.00 3.81 -1.20
CA ALA A 64 -2.77 4.25 -1.82
C ALA A 64 -2.93 4.57 -3.32
N GLU A 65 -3.75 3.80 -4.04
CA GLU A 65 -4.09 4.04 -5.45
C GLU A 65 -4.96 5.30 -5.62
N GLU A 66 -5.99 5.47 -4.77
CA GLU A 66 -6.89 6.63 -4.81
C GLU A 66 -6.13 7.94 -4.51
N ASP A 67 -5.19 7.92 -3.57
CA ASP A 67 -4.34 9.08 -3.26
C ASP A 67 -3.46 9.46 -4.47
N VAL A 68 -2.84 8.48 -5.14
CA VAL A 68 -2.04 8.74 -6.34
C VAL A 68 -2.89 9.30 -7.48
N CYS A 69 -4.07 8.72 -7.71
CA CYS A 69 -5.03 9.21 -8.70
C CYS A 69 -5.54 10.62 -8.36
N SER A 70 -5.59 10.97 -7.08
CA SER A 70 -5.96 12.32 -6.60
C SER A 70 -4.78 13.31 -6.64
N GLY A 71 -3.59 12.88 -7.10
CA GLY A 71 -2.39 13.71 -7.15
C GLY A 71 -1.68 13.88 -5.79
N ILE A 72 -2.04 13.06 -4.80
CA ILE A 72 -1.51 13.09 -3.43
C ILE A 72 -0.34 12.10 -3.35
N TYR A 73 0.79 12.48 -3.93
CA TYR A 73 2.04 11.73 -3.83
C TYR A 73 3.26 12.68 -3.90
N PHE A 74 4.37 12.26 -3.31
CA PHE A 74 5.64 12.99 -3.38
C PHE A 74 6.18 12.93 -4.81
N ARG A 75 6.72 14.05 -5.29
CA ARG A 75 7.43 14.04 -6.58
C ARG A 75 8.73 13.24 -6.41
N ALA A 76 8.87 12.16 -7.19
CA ALA A 76 10.16 11.50 -7.41
C ALA A 76 11.17 12.55 -7.90
N LYS A 77 12.42 12.45 -7.43
CA LYS A 77 13.43 13.51 -7.64
C LYS A 77 14.10 13.40 -9.00
#